data_AF-A0A2Z4JY44-F1
#
_entry.id   AF-A0A2Z4JY44-F1
#
_cell.length_a   1.000
_cell.length_b   1.000
_cell.length_c   1.000
_cell.angle_alpha   90.00
_cell.angle_beta   90.00
_cell.angle_gamma   90.00
#
_symmetry.space_group_name_H-M   'P 1'
#
loop_
_entity.id
_entity.type
_entity.pdbx_description
1 polymer ?
#
loop_
_entity_poly.entity_id
_entity_poly.type
_entity_poly.pdbx_seq_one_letter_code
_entity_poly.pdbx_strand_id
1 'polypeptide(L)'
;MIALPYFVLGGWCLLAPQTVERQTIAPDYQVLNTTSAVLIGCFGAQAVLGGLFIWFSRWQRMTFLVYALALLPFFWFNYWFVFEVPVFSRWLALDLIANVAMLGLSLWGWRAMASDEPASAQGDGS
;
A
#
# COMPACT_ATOMS: atom_id res chain seq x y z
N MET A 1 -0.99 -12.31 1.07
CA MET A 1 0.15 -11.73 0.32
C MET A 1 0.09 -10.20 0.27
N ILE A 2 -1.06 -9.60 -0.08
CA ILE A 2 -1.24 -8.13 -0.15
C ILE A 2 -0.90 -7.41 1.18
N ALA A 3 -1.11 -8.04 2.34
CA ALA A 3 -0.81 -7.44 3.64
C ALA A 3 0.69 -7.41 4.03
N LEU A 4 1.55 -8.18 3.35
CA LEU A 4 2.96 -8.29 3.77
C LEU A 4 3.72 -6.96 3.71
N PRO A 5 3.60 -6.13 2.65
CA PRO A 5 4.25 -4.83 2.62
C PRO A 5 3.82 -3.93 3.78
N TYR A 6 2.55 -3.96 4.18
CA TYR A 6 2.05 -3.19 5.33
C TYR A 6 2.72 -3.58 6.64
N PHE A 7 2.91 -4.88 6.89
CA PHE A 7 3.57 -5.34 8.11
C PHE A 7 5.07 -5.05 8.09
N VAL A 8 5.74 -5.28 6.97
CA VAL A 8 7.19 -5.09 6.87
C VAL A 8 7.55 -3.60 6.88
N LEU A 9 6.99 -2.82 5.94
CA LEU A 9 7.30 -1.40 5.81
C LEU A 9 6.65 -0.57 6.93
N GLY A 10 5.40 -0.85 7.26
CA GLY A 10 4.71 -0.18 8.37
C GLY A 10 5.35 -0.51 9.72
N GLY A 11 5.75 -1.76 9.94
CA GLY A 11 6.50 -2.18 11.13
C GLY A 11 7.86 -1.48 11.22
N TRP A 12 8.56 -1.29 10.10
CA TRP A 12 9.80 -0.52 10.07
C TRP A 12 9.56 0.95 10.48
N CYS A 13 8.54 1.61 9.92
CA CYS A 13 8.17 2.96 10.33
C CYS A 13 7.87 3.07 11.84
N LEU A 14 7.26 2.04 12.44
CA LEU A 14 6.92 2.04 13.86
C LEU A 14 8.13 1.77 14.77
N LEU A 15 8.99 0.82 14.40
CA LEU A 15 10.08 0.34 15.25
C LEU A 15 11.37 1.15 15.09
N ALA A 16 11.60 1.76 13.92
CA ALA A 16 12.81 2.53 13.64
C ALA A 16 12.52 3.76 12.76
N PRO A 17 11.69 4.72 13.23
CA PRO A 17 11.24 5.87 12.43
C PRO A 17 12.40 6.77 11.96
N GLN A 18 13.43 6.97 12.79
CA GLN A 18 14.59 7.76 12.40
C GLN A 18 15.43 7.10 11.30
N THR A 19 15.51 5.76 11.30
CA THR A 19 16.18 5.03 10.22
C THR A 19 15.42 5.19 8.92
N VAL A 20 14.08 5.11 8.97
CA VAL A 20 13.23 5.38 7.81
C VAL A 20 13.48 6.80 7.30
N GLU A 21 13.42 7.81 8.16
CA GLU A 21 13.65 9.20 7.76
C GLU A 21 14.99 9.39 7.05
N ARG A 22 16.08 8.86 7.62
CA ARG A 22 17.43 8.98 7.05
C ARG A 22 17.56 8.35 5.67
N GLN A 23 16.79 7.30 5.40
CA GLN A 23 16.89 6.54 4.16
C GLN A 23 15.92 7.03 3.11
N THR A 24 14.69 7.37 3.50
CA THR A 24 13.62 7.68 2.56
C THR A 24 13.45 9.17 2.33
N ILE A 25 13.88 10.06 3.22
CA ILE A 25 13.81 11.52 3.03
C ILE A 25 15.16 12.04 2.53
N ALA A 26 15.15 12.91 1.52
CA ALA A 26 16.37 13.51 0.99
C ALA A 26 17.04 14.37 2.08
N PRO A 27 18.39 14.45 2.13
CA PRO A 27 19.11 15.08 3.24
C PRO A 27 18.65 16.50 3.58
N ASP A 28 18.30 17.30 2.58
CA ASP A 28 17.87 18.70 2.76
C ASP A 28 16.48 18.85 3.43
N TYR A 29 15.70 17.77 3.47
CA TYR A 29 14.35 17.73 4.08
C TYR A 29 14.31 16.90 5.36
N GLN A 30 15.43 16.33 5.80
CA GLN A 30 15.51 15.58 7.05
C GLN A 30 15.38 16.53 8.24
N VAL A 31 14.50 16.20 9.18
CA VAL A 31 14.28 16.94 10.42
C VAL A 31 14.93 16.21 11.59
N LEU A 32 14.80 14.88 11.65
CA LEU A 32 15.42 13.98 12.62
C LEU A 32 15.18 14.36 14.08
N ASN A 33 13.93 14.68 14.41
CA ASN A 33 13.54 15.03 15.77
C ASN A 33 12.35 14.18 16.26
N THR A 34 11.88 14.46 17.47
CA THR A 34 10.75 13.73 18.06
C THR A 34 9.46 13.89 17.24
N THR A 35 9.22 15.07 16.66
CA THR A 35 8.04 15.33 15.84
C THR A 35 8.06 14.51 14.56
N SER A 36 9.17 14.48 13.82
CA SER A 36 9.28 13.66 12.61
C SER A 36 9.18 12.16 12.93
N ALA A 37 9.76 11.73 14.06
CA ALA A 37 9.63 10.36 14.53
C ALA A 37 8.17 9.98 14.84
N VAL A 38 7.40 10.86 15.47
CA VAL A 38 5.96 10.65 15.74
C VAL A 38 5.17 10.56 14.43
N LEU A 39 5.41 11.46 13.47
CA LEU A 39 4.70 11.45 12.19
C LEU A 39 4.96 10.17 11.40
N ILE A 40 6.22 9.73 11.30
CA ILE A 40 6.58 8.47 10.65
C ILE A 40 6.01 7.28 11.42
N GLY A 41 6.04 7.30 12.75
CA GLY A 41 5.45 6.28 13.59
C GLY A 41 3.93 6.16 13.39
N CYS A 42 3.20 7.28 13.27
CA CYS A 42 1.78 7.29 12.97
C CYS A 42 1.47 6.70 11.59
N PHE A 43 2.24 7.05 10.57
CA PHE A 43 2.13 6.43 9.24
C PHE A 43 2.36 4.92 9.30
N GLY A 44 3.39 4.49 10.03
CA GLY A 44 3.68 3.07 10.28
C GLY A 44 2.55 2.33 10.99
N ALA A 45 1.99 2.92 12.05
CA ALA A 45 0.87 2.35 12.79
C ALA A 45 -0.39 2.21 11.91
N GLN A 46 -0.70 3.21 11.09
CA GLN A 46 -1.80 3.17 10.12
C GLN A 46 -1.59 2.08 9.08
N ALA A 47 -0.37 1.92 8.56
CA ALA A 47 -0.03 0.86 7.63
C ALA A 47 -0.22 -0.52 8.29
N VAL A 48 0.32 -0.75 9.48
CA VAL A 48 0.15 -2.03 10.20
C VAL A 48 -1.33 -2.33 10.45
N LEU A 49 -2.13 -1.35 10.86
CA LEU A 49 -3.57 -1.50 11.02
C LEU A 49 -4.26 -1.90 9.70
N GLY A 50 -3.91 -1.25 8.59
CA GLY A 50 -4.39 -1.62 7.25
C GLY A 50 -4.00 -3.06 6.88
N GLY A 51 -2.76 -3.46 7.17
CA GLY A 51 -2.27 -4.82 6.99
C GLY A 51 -3.08 -5.85 7.77
N LEU A 52 -3.45 -5.54 9.03
CA LEU A 52 -4.31 -6.41 9.84
C LEU A 52 -5.69 -6.57 9.18
N PHE A 53 -6.32 -5.48 8.75
CA PHE A 53 -7.60 -5.57 8.05
C PHE A 53 -7.50 -6.40 6.78
N ILE A 54 -6.48 -6.17 5.94
CA ILE A 54 -6.26 -6.93 4.71
C ILE A 54 -6.06 -8.42 5.00
N TRP A 55 -5.26 -8.75 6.02
CA TRP A 55 -4.90 -10.13 6.36
C TRP A 55 -6.10 -10.94 6.87
N PHE A 56 -6.96 -10.33 7.69
CA PHE A 56 -8.09 -11.00 8.30
C PHE A 56 -9.43 -10.81 7.56
N SER A 57 -9.45 -10.03 6.48
CA SER A 57 -10.66 -9.84 5.66
C SER A 57 -10.95 -11.02 4.75
N ARG A 58 -12.24 -11.29 4.53
CA ARG A 58 -12.70 -12.13 3.43
C ARG A 58 -12.81 -11.28 2.17
N TRP A 59 -12.00 -11.61 1.17
CA TRP A 59 -11.96 -10.87 -0.08
C TRP A 59 -13.06 -11.31 -1.04
N GLN A 60 -13.76 -10.34 -1.61
CA GLN A 60 -14.73 -10.50 -2.68
C GLN A 60 -14.22 -9.81 -3.93
N ARG A 61 -14.83 -10.10 -5.09
CA ARG A 61 -14.45 -9.46 -6.36
C ARG A 61 -14.44 -7.94 -6.24
N MET A 62 -15.48 -7.36 -5.64
CA MET A 62 -15.56 -5.91 -5.42
C MET A 62 -14.50 -5.38 -4.45
N THR A 63 -14.10 -6.13 -3.41
CA THR A 63 -13.06 -5.66 -2.48
C THR A 63 -11.70 -5.57 -3.18
N PHE A 64 -11.39 -6.49 -4.09
CA PHE A 64 -10.20 -6.40 -4.94
C PHE A 64 -10.19 -5.15 -5.82
N LEU A 65 -11.31 -4.85 -6.48
CA LEU A 65 -11.43 -3.67 -7.34
C LEU A 65 -11.33 -2.37 -6.53
N VAL A 66 -12.09 -2.26 -5.44
CA VAL A 66 -12.07 -1.07 -4.57
C VAL A 66 -10.68 -0.85 -4.00
N TYR A 67 -9.99 -1.92 -3.59
CA TYR A 67 -8.63 -1.82 -3.09
C TYR A 67 -7.64 -1.38 -4.17
N ALA A 68 -7.75 -1.91 -5.40
CA ALA A 68 -6.93 -1.46 -6.52
C ALA A 68 -7.11 0.05 -6.79
N LEU A 69 -8.34 0.56 -6.73
CA LEU A 69 -8.63 1.99 -6.85
C LEU A 69 -8.08 2.79 -5.67
N ALA A 70 -8.15 2.25 -4.45
CA ALA A 70 -7.62 2.87 -3.25
C ALA A 70 -6.08 3.00 -3.25
N LEU A 71 -5.37 2.24 -4.09
CA LEU A 71 -3.92 2.40 -4.28
C LEU A 71 -3.56 3.61 -5.16
N LEU A 72 -4.47 4.10 -6.01
CA LEU A 72 -4.17 5.18 -6.97
C LEU A 72 -3.62 6.47 -6.30
N PRO A 73 -4.16 6.95 -5.16
CA PRO A 73 -3.58 8.07 -4.44
C PRO A 73 -2.13 7.82 -3.99
N PHE A 74 -1.77 6.59 -3.64
CA PHE A 74 -0.39 6.24 -3.25
C PHE A 74 0.57 6.31 -4.43
N PHE A 75 0.14 5.88 -5.62
CA PHE A 75 0.94 6.03 -6.84
C PHE A 75 1.20 7.50 -7.16
N TRP A 76 0.16 8.34 -7.09
CA TRP A 76 0.30 9.78 -7.29
C TRP A 76 1.25 10.40 -6.25
N PHE A 77 1.07 10.06 -4.97
CA PHE A 77 1.91 10.53 -3.88
C PHE A 77 3.39 10.18 -4.08
N ASN A 78 3.68 8.91 -4.42
CA ASN A 78 5.05 8.45 -4.69
C ASN A 78 5.65 9.19 -5.89
N TYR A 79 4.92 9.29 -7.00
CA TYR A 79 5.40 9.98 -8.19
C TYR A 79 5.73 11.45 -7.90
N TRP A 80 4.80 12.16 -7.26
CA TRP A 80 4.93 13.58 -6.96
C TRP A 80 6.15 13.86 -6.07
N PHE A 81 6.31 13.13 -4.97
CA PHE A 81 7.36 13.42 -4.00
C PHE A 81 8.72 12.75 -4.28
N VAL A 82 8.80 11.94 -5.33
CA VAL A 82 10.08 11.39 -5.85
C VAL A 82 10.57 12.19 -7.06
N PHE A 83 9.67 12.60 -7.97
CA PHE A 83 10.07 13.20 -9.25
C PHE A 83 9.78 14.71 -9.35
N GLU A 84 8.60 15.19 -8.91
CA GLU A 84 8.21 16.60 -9.07
C GLU A 84 8.76 17.47 -7.93
N VAL A 85 8.62 17.00 -6.69
CA VAL A 85 9.13 17.66 -5.48
C VAL A 85 9.97 16.63 -4.73
N PRO A 86 11.29 16.51 -5.01
CA PRO A 86 12.13 15.36 -4.61
C PRO A 86 12.47 15.38 -3.11
N VAL A 87 11.44 15.36 -2.27
CA VAL A 87 11.50 15.25 -0.82
C VAL A 87 11.90 13.84 -0.44
N PHE A 88 11.46 12.84 -1.19
CA PHE A 88 11.88 11.47 -0.98
C PHE A 88 13.13 11.12 -1.80
N SER A 89 13.98 10.33 -1.17
CA SER A 89 15.11 9.69 -1.83
C SER A 89 14.65 8.55 -2.74
N ARG A 90 15.57 8.04 -3.55
CA ARG A 90 15.34 6.88 -4.43
C ARG A 90 14.98 5.60 -3.66
N TRP A 91 15.23 5.53 -2.35
CA TRP A 91 14.80 4.40 -1.52
C TRP A 91 13.29 4.28 -1.39
N LEU A 92 12.53 5.37 -1.59
CA LEU A 92 11.08 5.30 -1.65
C LEU A 92 10.56 4.54 -2.88
N ALA A 93 11.41 4.25 -3.87
CA ALA A 93 11.05 3.29 -4.92
C ALA A 93 10.61 1.93 -4.34
N LEU A 94 11.04 1.56 -3.12
CA LEU A 94 10.53 0.39 -2.42
C LEU A 94 9.02 0.46 -2.16
N ASP A 95 8.50 1.63 -1.77
CA ASP A 95 7.06 1.82 -1.56
C ASP A 95 6.30 1.75 -2.90
N LEU A 96 6.85 2.36 -3.95
CA LEU A 96 6.31 2.24 -5.30
C LEU A 96 6.24 0.78 -5.76
N ILE A 97 7.33 0.01 -5.58
CA ILE A 97 7.39 -1.42 -5.94
C ILE A 97 6.34 -2.21 -5.14
N ALA A 98 6.22 -1.94 -3.84
CA ALA A 98 5.19 -2.57 -3.01
C ALA A 98 3.78 -2.25 -3.54
N ASN A 99 3.49 -1.00 -3.87
CA ASN A 99 2.21 -0.58 -4.43
C ASN A 99 1.93 -1.24 -5.78
N VAL A 100 2.92 -1.37 -6.67
CA VAL A 100 2.81 -2.11 -7.94
C VAL A 100 2.47 -3.58 -7.69
N ALA A 101 3.18 -4.25 -6.79
CA ALA A 101 2.94 -5.65 -6.48
C ALA A 101 1.53 -5.85 -5.90
N MET A 102 1.11 -4.98 -4.99
CA MET A 102 -0.24 -5.01 -4.43
C MET A 102 -1.32 -4.77 -5.48
N LEU A 103 -1.14 -3.77 -6.36
CA LEU A 103 -2.06 -3.51 -7.46
C LEU A 103 -2.18 -4.73 -8.39
N GLY A 104 -1.04 -5.34 -8.75
CA GLY A 104 -1.01 -6.55 -9.57
C GLY A 104 -1.77 -7.71 -8.94
N LEU A 105 -1.53 -7.96 -7.65
CA LEU A 105 -2.26 -9.00 -6.89
C LEU A 105 -3.75 -8.71 -6.82
N SER A 106 -4.15 -7.44 -6.64
CA SER A 106 -5.55 -7.05 -6.58
C SER A 106 -6.27 -7.20 -7.91
N LEU A 107 -5.65 -6.77 -9.01
CA LEU A 107 -6.20 -6.95 -10.35
C LEU A 107 -6.27 -8.43 -10.73
N TRP A 108 -5.27 -9.23 -10.34
CA TRP A 108 -5.29 -10.68 -10.54
C TRP A 108 -6.42 -11.34 -9.74
N GLY A 109 -6.57 -11.01 -8.45
CA GLY A 109 -7.66 -11.51 -7.61
C GLY A 109 -9.04 -11.14 -8.16
N TRP A 110 -9.20 -9.91 -8.65
CA TRP A 110 -10.45 -9.46 -9.29
C TRP A 110 -10.80 -10.28 -10.55
N ARG A 111 -9.81 -10.58 -11.40
CA ARG A 111 -10.01 -11.37 -12.62
C ARG A 111 -10.25 -12.85 -12.33
N ALA A 112 -9.54 -13.42 -11.33
CA ALA A 112 -9.74 -14.80 -10.91
C ALA A 112 -11.18 -15.01 -10.43
N MET A 113 -11.70 -14.14 -9.56
CA MET A 113 -13.07 -14.22 -9.07
C MET A 113 -14.14 -13.94 -10.13
N ALA A 114 -13.79 -13.22 -11.20
CA ALA A 114 -14.68 -13.02 -12.35
C ALA A 114 -14.90 -14.31 -13.15
N SER A 115 -13.92 -15.20 -13.12
CA SER A 115 -13.92 -16.46 -13.89
C SER A 115 -14.64 -17.58 -13.15
N ASP A 116 -14.80 -17.43 -11.82
CA ASP A 116 -15.52 -18.36 -10.94
C ASP A 116 -17.03 -18.06 -10.81
N GLU A 117 -17.53 -16.97 -11.41
CA GLU A 117 -18.96 -16.63 -11.43
C GLU A 117 -19.67 -17.55 -12.45
N PRO A 118 -20.44 -18.57 -12.02
CA PRO A 118 -20.97 -19.57 -12.94
C PRO A 118 -22.06 -18.96 -13.83
N ALA A 119 -22.10 -19.39 -15.09
CA ALA A 119 -23.13 -19.08 -16.09
C ALA A 119 -24.56 -19.58 -15.72
N SER A 120 -24.87 -19.85 -14.45
CA SER A 120 -26.15 -20.41 -13.99
C SER A 120 -27.22 -19.36 -13.68
N ALA A 121 -27.01 -18.08 -14.03
CA ALA A 121 -28.04 -17.04 -13.96
C ALA A 121 -28.79 -16.83 -15.29
N GLN A 122 -28.52 -17.65 -16.31
CA GLN A 122 -29.21 -17.62 -17.61
C GLN A 122 -29.71 -19.03 -17.95
N GLY A 123 -30.83 -19.44 -17.35
CA GLY A 123 -31.46 -20.71 -17.69
C GLY A 123 -32.45 -21.21 -16.66
N ASP A 124 -33.43 -20.38 -16.27
CA ASP A 124 -34.71 -20.89 -15.75
C ASP A 124 -35.78 -19.81 -15.95
N GLY A 125 -36.44 -19.89 -17.11
CA GLY A 125 -37.38 -18.86 -17.55
C GLY A 125 -37.96 -19.15 -18.92
N SER A 126 -38.41 -20.38 -19.18
CA SER A 126 -39.58 -20.74 -20.01
C SER A 126 -39.79 -22.25 -20.03
#